data_AF-A0A662SFQ2-F1
#
_entry.id   AF-A0A662SFQ2-F1
#
_cell.length_a   1.000
_cell.length_b   1.000
_cell.length_c   1.000
_cell.angle_alpha   90.00
_cell.angle_beta   90.00
_cell.angle_gamma   90.00
#
_symmetry.space_group_name_H-M   'P 1'
#
loop_
_entity.id
_entity.type
_entity.pdbx_description
1 polymer ?
#
loop_
_entity_poly.entity_id
_entity_poly.type
_entity_poly.pdbx_seq_one_letter_code
_entity_poly.pdbx_strand_id
1 'polypeptide(L)'
;MPDTKPLRFTFQILGLSSLILLFFPCMKVGLQLSEEERMLQLINHERLSRGLKPLSMNPILQHVARMHSQEMIDHDYFSHISEVDGSNPYERVVRSGYYHNYTGVRVVLENIIMDSRGPLIEEMHRRFMESPPHADNILSSHVNEVGIGLAFGEYHGFHVAILTQVFAYHSRDNYPVVEGVWLNISVSRMDWAEKRVEISITLNREARAVVSYLFNYTYREVYDSETEIYGVKNISFNFQTGNYRIIAYAVSKDGSTSHVTLGLNTTMTEPAEVATIRDFLRHPWLLTIYSPSKGDEQALNLTLSRVKGIEKIWGPAGEGPVIFLGGPLVNVYSKLYNQRVGVHFNVTYKPTIIMLETKIGAWTVNSTHYGRMDYAVAYLYNDEENSRICLVVEGCTRYGTLACISYILDEKPRVCLIVVKWEDINRNRKVDPFEVEEILASEKSTLFSLAHFTDQ
;
A
#
# COMPACT_ATOMS: atom_id res chain seq x y z
N MET A 1 73.80 32.36 34.89
CA MET A 1 73.82 33.05 33.58
C MET A 1 74.46 32.12 32.56
N PRO A 2 73.86 31.89 31.40
CA PRO A 2 72.43 31.65 31.20
C PRO A 2 72.15 30.31 30.49
N ASP A 3 70.97 29.78 30.82
CA ASP A 3 70.35 28.54 30.34
C ASP A 3 69.63 28.71 28.99
N THR A 4 69.59 27.60 28.26
CA THR A 4 68.98 27.37 26.95
C THR A 4 67.45 27.28 26.96
N LYS A 5 66.78 27.80 25.91
CA LYS A 5 65.44 27.34 25.44
C LYS A 5 65.33 27.37 23.90
N PRO A 6 64.50 26.51 23.27
CA PRO A 6 64.69 26.08 21.88
C PRO A 6 63.77 26.75 20.82
N LEU A 7 64.19 26.62 19.56
CA LEU A 7 63.56 27.11 18.31
C LEU A 7 62.19 26.47 18.02
N ARG A 8 61.25 27.29 17.51
CA ARG A 8 60.00 26.86 16.87
C ARG A 8 60.20 26.62 15.37
N PHE A 9 59.71 25.50 14.86
CA PHE A 9 59.60 25.21 13.43
C PHE A 9 58.22 25.66 12.90
N THR A 10 58.22 26.46 11.83
CA THR A 10 57.06 26.71 10.96
C THR A 10 57.37 26.11 9.59
N PHE A 11 56.53 25.18 9.11
CA PHE A 11 56.56 24.67 7.75
C PHE A 11 55.50 25.39 6.90
N GLN A 12 55.95 26.13 5.89
CA GLN A 12 55.15 26.47 4.71
C GLN A 12 55.66 25.59 3.55
N ILE A 13 54.79 24.78 2.95
CA ILE A 13 55.09 24.01 1.74
C ILE A 13 54.41 24.70 0.56
N LEU A 14 55.25 25.20 -0.35
CA LEU A 14 54.89 25.72 -1.67
C LEU A 14 54.90 24.60 -2.70
N GLY A 15 53.84 24.54 -3.51
CA GLY A 15 53.92 24.29 -4.97
C GLY A 15 54.26 22.90 -5.47
N LEU A 16 53.23 22.07 -5.70
CA LEU A 16 53.22 21.01 -6.73
C LEU A 16 51.77 20.82 -7.20
N SER A 17 51.29 21.78 -7.99
CA SER A 17 49.95 21.76 -8.60
C SER A 17 50.10 21.81 -10.12
N SER A 18 50.50 20.71 -10.74
CA SER A 18 50.30 20.47 -12.17
C SER A 18 50.62 19.01 -12.46
N LEU A 19 49.71 18.33 -13.17
CA LEU A 19 49.88 17.02 -13.81
C LEU A 19 49.46 15.74 -13.06
N ILE A 20 48.26 15.72 -12.47
CA ILE A 20 47.47 14.46 -12.31
C ILE A 20 46.01 14.78 -12.62
N LEU A 21 45.65 14.88 -13.90
CA LEU A 21 44.27 15.08 -14.35
C LEU A 21 43.98 14.38 -15.69
N LEU A 22 44.59 13.22 -15.96
CA LEU A 22 44.38 12.51 -17.22
C LEU A 22 44.09 11.01 -17.14
N PHE A 23 43.80 10.44 -15.96
CA PHE A 23 43.29 9.06 -15.86
C PHE A 23 42.39 8.86 -14.65
N PHE A 24 41.37 9.70 -14.46
CA PHE A 24 40.17 9.19 -13.82
C PHE A 24 39.39 8.46 -14.92
N PRO A 25 39.24 7.13 -14.87
CA PRO A 25 38.22 6.50 -15.69
C PRO A 25 36.93 7.20 -15.29
N CYS A 26 36.31 7.89 -16.25
CA CYS A 26 34.93 8.29 -16.15
C CYS A 26 34.16 6.98 -15.95
N MET A 27 33.93 6.63 -14.69
CA MET A 27 33.05 5.54 -14.33
C MET A 27 31.68 6.05 -14.76
N LYS A 28 31.31 5.71 -15.99
CA LYS A 28 29.92 5.75 -16.42
C LYS A 28 29.20 4.84 -15.45
N VAL A 29 28.60 5.43 -14.42
CA VAL A 29 27.50 4.78 -13.71
C VAL A 29 26.39 4.69 -14.74
N GLY A 30 26.42 3.63 -15.55
CA GLY A 30 25.26 3.22 -16.30
C GLY A 30 24.24 2.82 -15.26
N LEU A 31 23.15 3.58 -15.15
CA LEU A 31 21.95 3.10 -14.51
C LEU A 31 21.51 1.87 -15.31
N GLN A 32 21.90 0.68 -14.86
CA GLN A 32 21.41 -0.56 -15.42
C GLN A 32 19.97 -0.70 -14.94
N LEU A 33 19.03 -0.53 -15.87
CA LEU A 33 17.61 -0.73 -15.62
C LEU A 33 17.38 -2.17 -15.17
N SER A 34 16.44 -2.36 -14.26
CA SER A 34 15.93 -3.69 -13.95
C SER A 34 15.28 -4.32 -15.20
N GLU A 35 15.25 -5.65 -15.25
CA GLU A 35 14.64 -6.39 -16.36
C GLU A 35 13.14 -6.06 -16.52
N GLU A 36 12.45 -5.72 -15.42
CA GLU A 36 11.06 -5.25 -15.45
C GLU A 36 10.91 -3.84 -16.04
N GLU A 37 11.83 -2.91 -15.74
CA GLU A 37 11.88 -1.58 -16.37
C GLU A 37 12.23 -1.67 -17.86
N ARG A 38 13.13 -2.59 -18.23
CA ARG A 38 13.46 -2.88 -19.63
C ARG A 38 12.25 -3.42 -20.38
N MET A 39 11.48 -4.33 -19.79
CA MET A 39 10.21 -4.80 -20.36
C MET A 39 9.21 -3.65 -20.55
N LEU A 40 9.08 -2.73 -19.59
CA LEU A 40 8.22 -1.55 -19.73
C LEU A 40 8.64 -0.67 -20.91
N GLN A 41 9.95 -0.47 -21.12
CA GLN A 41 10.45 0.29 -22.26
C GLN A 41 10.06 -0.35 -23.59
N LEU A 42 10.17 -1.68 -23.70
CA LEU A 42 9.75 -2.41 -24.90
C LEU A 42 8.24 -2.29 -25.15
N ILE A 43 7.42 -2.47 -24.12
CA ILE A 43 5.96 -2.27 -24.18
C ILE A 43 5.63 -0.86 -24.68
N ASN A 44 6.24 0.17 -24.08
CA ASN A 44 5.96 1.55 -24.42
C ASN A 44 6.49 1.95 -25.80
N HIS A 45 7.61 1.38 -26.23
CA HIS A 45 8.10 1.54 -27.60
C HIS A 45 7.06 1.01 -28.61
N GLU A 46 6.54 -0.18 -28.37
CA GLU A 46 5.55 -0.81 -29.25
C GLU A 46 4.22 -0.03 -29.26
N ARG A 47 3.75 0.43 -28.10
CA ARG A 47 2.55 1.27 -27.98
C ARG A 47 2.70 2.61 -28.71
N LEU A 48 3.81 3.31 -28.50
CA LEU A 48 4.08 4.61 -29.13
C LEU A 48 4.18 4.49 -30.66
N SER A 49 4.80 3.42 -31.17
CA SER A 49 4.89 3.17 -32.61
C SER A 49 3.52 3.01 -33.30
N ARG A 50 2.48 2.71 -32.52
CA ARG A 50 1.08 2.52 -32.96
C ARG A 50 0.16 3.67 -32.54
N GLY A 51 0.71 4.78 -32.05
CA GLY A 51 -0.06 5.96 -31.63
C GLY A 51 -0.84 5.77 -30.33
N LEU A 52 -0.54 4.74 -29.54
CA LEU A 52 -1.14 4.52 -28.23
C LEU A 52 -0.38 5.29 -27.14
N LYS A 53 -1.09 5.66 -26.07
CA LYS A 53 -0.46 6.28 -24.89
C LYS A 53 0.46 5.28 -24.19
N PRO A 54 1.64 5.71 -23.70
CA PRO A 54 2.50 4.86 -22.89
C PRO A 54 1.79 4.47 -21.58
N LEU A 55 2.15 3.32 -21.04
CA LEU A 55 1.74 2.86 -19.72
C LEU A 55 2.71 3.33 -18.65
N SER A 56 2.17 3.64 -17.47
CA SER A 56 2.95 3.89 -16.26
C SER A 56 3.15 2.59 -15.47
N MET A 57 4.35 2.37 -14.93
CA MET A 57 4.56 1.25 -14.00
C MET A 57 3.86 1.55 -12.67
N ASN A 58 2.99 0.66 -12.20
CA ASN A 58 2.35 0.80 -10.91
C ASN A 58 2.97 -0.18 -9.87
N PRO A 59 3.50 0.30 -8.74
CA PRO A 59 4.14 -0.55 -7.73
C PRO A 59 3.21 -1.62 -7.11
N ILE A 60 1.91 -1.34 -6.98
CA ILE A 60 0.93 -2.31 -6.45
C ILE A 60 0.73 -3.44 -7.46
N LEU A 61 0.52 -3.11 -8.75
CA LEU A 61 0.40 -4.11 -9.81
C LEU A 61 1.71 -4.91 -9.97
N GLN A 62 2.86 -4.25 -9.85
CA GLN A 62 4.18 -4.90 -9.92
C GLN A 62 4.32 -5.95 -8.82
N HIS A 63 3.88 -5.63 -7.60
CA HIS A 63 3.86 -6.61 -6.51
C HIS A 63 2.92 -7.78 -6.81
N VAL A 64 1.69 -7.52 -7.29
CA VAL A 64 0.75 -8.57 -7.72
C VAL A 64 1.40 -9.51 -8.74
N ALA A 65 2.05 -8.94 -9.76
CA ALA A 65 2.74 -9.69 -10.80
C ALA A 65 3.91 -10.54 -10.27
N ARG A 66 4.73 -9.98 -9.36
CA ARG A 66 5.86 -10.70 -8.75
C ARG A 66 5.38 -11.86 -7.87
N MET A 67 4.33 -11.62 -7.07
CA MET A 67 3.77 -12.65 -6.20
C MET A 67 3.18 -13.80 -7.02
N HIS A 68 2.45 -13.50 -8.09
CA HIS A 68 1.90 -14.55 -8.96
C HIS A 68 3.00 -15.34 -9.68
N SER A 69 4.05 -14.65 -10.13
CA SER A 69 5.22 -15.29 -10.75
C SER A 69 5.95 -16.22 -9.77
N GLN A 70 6.13 -15.78 -8.52
CA GLN A 70 6.75 -16.59 -7.48
C GLN A 70 5.87 -17.76 -7.06
N GLU A 71 4.55 -17.57 -6.94
CA GLU A 71 3.61 -18.63 -6.57
C GLU A 71 3.61 -19.77 -7.60
N MET A 72 3.63 -19.43 -8.90
CA MET A 72 3.75 -20.41 -9.99
C MET A 72 5.03 -21.27 -9.88
N ILE A 73 6.14 -20.67 -9.44
CA ILE A 73 7.40 -21.37 -9.18
C ILE A 73 7.28 -22.24 -7.93
N ASP A 74 6.84 -21.67 -6.81
CA ASP A 74 6.80 -22.32 -5.49
C ASP A 74 5.85 -23.54 -5.47
N HIS A 75 4.84 -23.53 -6.33
CA HIS A 75 3.81 -24.56 -6.41
C HIS A 75 3.83 -25.37 -7.71
N ASP A 76 4.88 -25.23 -8.53
CA ASP A 76 5.09 -26.05 -9.74
C ASP A 76 3.88 -26.03 -10.72
N TYR A 77 3.25 -24.86 -10.90
CA TYR A 77 2.14 -24.69 -11.85
C TYR A 77 2.34 -23.47 -12.76
N PHE A 78 1.67 -23.45 -13.92
CA PHE A 78 1.73 -22.32 -14.86
C PHE A 78 0.34 -21.97 -15.38
N SER A 79 -0.32 -21.01 -14.74
CA SER A 79 -1.73 -20.66 -14.99
C SER A 79 -2.03 -19.20 -14.62
N HIS A 80 -3.05 -18.62 -15.27
CA HIS A 80 -3.63 -17.34 -14.86
C HIS A 80 -4.43 -17.43 -13.56
N ILE A 81 -4.94 -18.62 -13.24
CA ILE A 81 -5.69 -18.90 -12.01
C ILE A 81 -4.75 -19.52 -10.98
N SER A 82 -4.74 -18.98 -9.76
CA SER A 82 -3.95 -19.53 -8.66
C SER A 82 -4.44 -20.93 -8.29
N GLU A 83 -3.53 -21.89 -8.21
CA GLU A 83 -3.81 -23.22 -7.67
C GLU A 83 -3.81 -23.27 -6.13
N VAL A 84 -3.31 -22.20 -5.49
CA VAL A 84 -3.21 -22.09 -4.02
C VAL A 84 -4.50 -21.60 -3.40
N ASP A 85 -5.14 -20.59 -4.00
CA ASP A 85 -6.34 -19.95 -3.46
C ASP A 85 -7.51 -19.82 -4.46
N GLY A 86 -7.32 -20.26 -5.72
CA GLY A 86 -8.34 -20.20 -6.77
C GLY A 86 -8.51 -18.82 -7.41
N SER A 87 -7.70 -17.82 -7.02
CA SER A 87 -7.90 -16.44 -7.46
C SER A 87 -7.52 -16.23 -8.93
N ASN A 88 -8.34 -15.46 -9.64
CA ASN A 88 -8.04 -14.98 -10.99
C ASN A 88 -7.29 -13.63 -10.97
N PRO A 89 -6.76 -13.13 -12.11
CA PRO A 89 -5.97 -11.90 -12.14
C PRO A 89 -6.73 -10.68 -11.60
N TYR A 90 -8.02 -10.55 -11.93
CA TYR A 90 -8.86 -9.46 -11.43
C TYR A 90 -9.00 -9.51 -9.91
N GLU A 91 -9.25 -10.69 -9.34
CA GLU A 91 -9.34 -10.89 -7.89
C GLU A 91 -8.02 -10.57 -7.19
N ARG A 92 -6.87 -10.95 -7.76
CA ARG A 92 -5.55 -10.59 -7.23
C ARG A 92 -5.32 -9.08 -7.21
N VAL A 93 -5.71 -8.38 -8.29
CA VAL A 93 -5.60 -6.92 -8.40
C VAL A 93 -6.59 -6.20 -7.45
N VAL A 94 -7.82 -6.69 -7.32
CA VAL A 94 -8.77 -6.13 -6.36
C VAL A 94 -8.28 -6.33 -4.92
N ARG A 95 -7.78 -7.52 -4.60
CA ARG A 95 -7.26 -7.89 -3.28
C ARG A 95 -6.03 -7.06 -2.86
N SER A 96 -5.23 -6.60 -3.82
CA SER A 96 -4.05 -5.76 -3.53
C SER A 96 -4.41 -4.33 -3.12
N GLY A 97 -5.63 -3.85 -3.40
CA GLY A 97 -6.03 -2.47 -3.16
C GLY A 97 -5.74 -1.51 -4.29
N TYR A 98 -5.35 -2.03 -5.45
CA TYR A 98 -5.21 -1.24 -6.65
C TYR A 98 -6.46 -0.41 -6.95
N TYR A 99 -7.65 -1.02 -6.87
CA TYR A 99 -8.93 -0.35 -7.12
C TYR A 99 -9.60 0.28 -5.91
N HIS A 100 -8.84 0.53 -4.84
CA HIS A 100 -9.40 1.19 -3.67
C HIS A 100 -9.88 2.61 -4.02
N ASN A 101 -11.10 2.94 -3.61
CA ASN A 101 -11.79 4.20 -3.93
C ASN A 101 -11.93 4.50 -5.43
N TYR A 102 -11.83 3.46 -6.26
CA TYR A 102 -12.01 3.56 -7.68
C TYR A 102 -13.40 3.09 -8.09
N THR A 103 -14.19 4.02 -8.59
CA THR A 103 -15.57 3.81 -9.05
C THR A 103 -15.71 3.85 -10.58
N GLY A 104 -14.59 3.99 -11.30
CA GLY A 104 -14.56 3.93 -12.75
C GLY A 104 -14.55 2.51 -13.30
N VAL A 105 -14.42 2.38 -14.62
CA VAL A 105 -14.37 1.09 -15.31
C VAL A 105 -13.11 0.33 -14.91
N ARG A 106 -13.29 -0.84 -14.30
CA ARG A 106 -12.19 -1.70 -13.91
C ARG A 106 -11.86 -2.65 -15.04
N VAL A 107 -10.62 -2.57 -15.51
CA VAL A 107 -10.07 -3.45 -16.54
C VAL A 107 -8.83 -4.09 -15.97
N VAL A 108 -8.76 -5.42 -15.97
CA VAL A 108 -7.55 -6.14 -15.61
C VAL A 108 -7.25 -7.14 -16.71
N LEU A 109 -6.06 -7.02 -17.29
CA LEU A 109 -5.55 -7.95 -18.29
C LEU A 109 -4.24 -8.53 -17.77
N GLU A 110 -3.93 -9.76 -18.16
CA GLU A 110 -2.71 -10.43 -17.71
C GLU A 110 -2.04 -11.17 -18.86
N ASN A 111 -0.72 -11.05 -18.93
CA ASN A 111 0.13 -11.93 -19.71
C ASN A 111 1.08 -12.68 -18.77
N ILE A 112 1.32 -13.97 -19.03
CA ILE A 112 2.33 -14.77 -18.33
C ILE A 112 3.25 -15.44 -19.34
N ILE A 113 4.53 -15.56 -19.00
CA ILE A 113 5.50 -16.31 -19.81
C ILE A 113 6.52 -16.99 -18.91
N MET A 114 6.93 -18.18 -19.33
CA MET A 114 8.04 -18.92 -18.72
C MET A 114 9.15 -19.13 -19.75
N ASP A 115 10.40 -19.02 -19.29
CA ASP A 115 11.59 -19.37 -20.07
C ASP A 115 12.61 -20.07 -19.18
N SER A 116 13.09 -21.24 -19.63
CA SER A 116 14.09 -22.04 -18.94
C SER A 116 15.53 -21.56 -19.18
N ARG A 117 15.73 -20.55 -20.04
CA ARG A 117 17.05 -19.97 -20.35
C ARG A 117 17.38 -18.75 -19.48
N GLY A 118 16.46 -18.32 -18.61
CA GLY A 118 16.59 -17.10 -17.81
C GLY A 118 15.81 -15.91 -18.39
N PRO A 119 16.03 -14.69 -17.87
CA PRO A 119 15.20 -13.52 -18.17
C PRO A 119 15.63 -12.87 -19.49
N LEU A 120 15.32 -13.51 -20.61
CA LEU A 120 15.57 -12.94 -21.94
C LEU A 120 14.46 -11.96 -22.28
N ILE A 121 14.50 -10.74 -21.74
CA ILE A 121 13.40 -9.78 -21.78
C ILE A 121 12.97 -9.40 -23.20
N GLU A 122 13.90 -9.14 -24.12
CA GLU A 122 13.57 -8.90 -25.53
C GLU A 122 12.82 -10.06 -26.17
N GLU A 123 13.27 -11.28 -25.88
CA GLU A 123 12.72 -12.50 -26.45
C GLU A 123 11.34 -12.80 -25.85
N MET A 124 11.18 -12.60 -24.54
CA MET A 124 9.88 -12.69 -23.86
C MET A 124 8.90 -11.67 -24.43
N HIS A 125 9.35 -10.42 -24.63
CA HIS A 125 8.53 -9.37 -25.25
C HIS A 125 8.12 -9.73 -26.68
N ARG A 126 9.08 -10.18 -27.51
CA ARG A 126 8.83 -10.64 -28.89
C ARG A 126 7.78 -11.76 -28.90
N ARG A 127 7.92 -12.75 -28.01
CA ARG A 127 6.97 -13.87 -27.89
C ARG A 127 5.57 -13.41 -27.43
N PHE A 128 5.47 -12.38 -26.59
CA PHE A 128 4.17 -11.77 -26.31
C PHE A 128 3.58 -11.10 -27.55
N MET A 129 4.36 -10.32 -28.30
CA MET A 129 3.86 -9.62 -29.49
C MET A 129 3.51 -10.57 -30.66
N GLU A 130 4.14 -11.74 -30.74
CA GLU A 130 3.83 -12.77 -31.72
C GLU A 130 2.56 -13.58 -31.37
N SER A 131 2.08 -13.49 -30.13
CA SER A 131 0.85 -14.14 -29.69
C SER A 131 -0.30 -13.12 -29.70
N PRO A 132 -1.30 -13.24 -30.60
CA PRO A 132 -2.36 -12.24 -30.70
C PRO A 132 -3.07 -11.93 -29.37
N PRO A 133 -3.45 -12.92 -28.53
CA PRO A 133 -4.07 -12.61 -27.23
C PRO A 133 -3.17 -11.80 -26.29
N HIS A 134 -1.86 -12.04 -26.30
CA HIS A 134 -0.93 -11.31 -25.44
C HIS A 134 -0.62 -9.91 -25.99
N ALA A 135 -0.49 -9.80 -27.31
CA ALA A 135 -0.33 -8.54 -28.02
C ALA A 135 -1.55 -7.62 -27.80
N ASP A 136 -2.76 -8.17 -27.83
CA ASP A 136 -4.00 -7.43 -27.57
C ASP A 136 -4.01 -6.80 -26.17
N ASN A 137 -3.49 -7.50 -25.15
CA ASN A 137 -3.35 -6.95 -23.81
C ASN A 137 -2.34 -5.80 -23.77
N ILE A 138 -1.16 -5.99 -24.38
CA ILE A 138 -0.09 -4.97 -24.45
C ILE A 138 -0.56 -3.72 -25.21
N LEU A 139 -1.35 -3.89 -26.26
CA LEU A 139 -1.83 -2.84 -27.14
C LEU A 139 -3.21 -2.31 -26.77
N SER A 140 -3.82 -2.80 -25.69
CA SER A 140 -5.14 -2.36 -25.27
C SER A 140 -5.16 -0.86 -24.97
N SER A 141 -6.11 -0.14 -25.56
CA SER A 141 -6.41 1.26 -25.24
C SER A 141 -7.18 1.42 -23.93
N HIS A 142 -7.63 0.32 -23.33
CA HIS A 142 -8.45 0.29 -22.11
C HIS A 142 -7.60 0.13 -20.84
N VAL A 143 -6.29 0.32 -20.91
CA VAL A 143 -5.36 0.27 -19.78
C VAL A 143 -4.39 1.44 -19.87
N ASN A 144 -3.98 1.97 -18.72
CA ASN A 144 -3.03 3.08 -18.61
C ASN A 144 -1.87 2.79 -17.65
N GLU A 145 -1.93 1.69 -16.91
CA GLU A 145 -0.89 1.26 -15.99
C GLU A 145 -0.56 -0.22 -16.18
N VAL A 146 0.65 -0.60 -15.79
CA VAL A 146 1.13 -1.99 -15.82
C VAL A 146 1.97 -2.30 -14.59
N GLY A 147 1.85 -3.53 -14.09
CA GLY A 147 2.79 -4.14 -13.18
C GLY A 147 3.54 -5.26 -13.88
N ILE A 148 4.86 -5.28 -13.80
CA ILE A 148 5.69 -6.31 -14.43
C ILE A 148 6.46 -7.00 -13.34
N GLY A 149 6.23 -8.30 -13.16
CA GLY A 149 6.85 -9.08 -12.10
C GLY A 149 7.63 -10.25 -12.65
N LEU A 150 8.89 -10.37 -12.24
CA LEU A 150 9.79 -11.43 -12.65
C LEU A 150 10.23 -12.25 -11.43
N ALA A 151 10.11 -13.58 -11.52
CA ALA A 151 10.57 -14.51 -10.50
C ALA A 151 11.49 -15.57 -11.10
N PHE A 152 12.40 -16.10 -10.27
CA PHE A 152 13.36 -17.13 -10.63
C PHE A 152 13.31 -18.27 -9.62
N GLY A 153 13.47 -19.49 -10.09
CA GLY A 153 13.55 -20.65 -9.21
C GLY A 153 13.58 -21.95 -9.98
N GLU A 154 13.25 -23.03 -9.30
CA GLU A 154 13.12 -24.35 -9.89
C GLU A 154 11.65 -24.64 -10.17
N TYR A 155 11.35 -25.06 -11.40
CA TYR A 155 10.03 -25.50 -11.85
C TYR A 155 10.17 -26.89 -12.45
N HIS A 156 9.52 -27.88 -11.83
CA HIS A 156 9.67 -29.30 -12.15
C HIS A 156 11.15 -29.76 -12.28
N GLY A 157 12.02 -29.21 -11.43
CA GLY A 157 13.45 -29.54 -11.42
C GLY A 157 14.31 -28.81 -12.46
N PHE A 158 13.75 -27.85 -13.21
CA PHE A 158 14.50 -27.00 -14.13
C PHE A 158 14.56 -25.57 -13.62
N HIS A 159 15.72 -24.91 -13.76
CA HIS A 159 15.80 -23.48 -13.51
C HIS A 159 14.99 -22.71 -14.55
N VAL A 160 14.05 -21.88 -14.09
CA VAL A 160 13.19 -21.08 -14.95
C VAL A 160 13.13 -19.63 -14.47
N ALA A 161 12.80 -18.75 -15.41
CA ALA A 161 12.29 -17.42 -15.16
C ALA A 161 10.82 -17.38 -15.56
N ILE A 162 9.96 -16.92 -14.65
CA ILE A 162 8.55 -16.66 -14.93
C ILE A 162 8.30 -15.15 -14.82
N LEU A 163 7.68 -14.57 -15.85
CA LEU A 163 7.33 -13.17 -15.91
C LEU A 163 5.83 -13.01 -16.11
N THR A 164 5.22 -12.18 -15.27
CA THR A 164 3.82 -11.77 -15.34
C THR A 164 3.73 -10.28 -15.66
N GLN A 165 2.86 -9.90 -16.60
CA GLN A 165 2.45 -8.52 -16.86
C GLN A 165 0.98 -8.37 -16.45
N VAL A 166 0.69 -7.47 -15.53
CA VAL A 166 -0.67 -7.16 -15.08
C VAL A 166 -1.00 -5.74 -15.54
N PHE A 167 -1.89 -5.61 -16.50
CA PHE A 167 -2.34 -4.33 -17.03
C PHE A 167 -3.63 -3.93 -16.34
N ALA A 168 -3.76 -2.66 -16.00
CA ALA A 168 -5.00 -2.15 -15.46
C ALA A 168 -5.28 -0.71 -15.86
N TYR A 169 -6.52 -0.30 -15.63
CA TYR A 169 -6.94 1.07 -15.84
C TYR A 169 -7.24 1.74 -14.51
N HIS A 170 -6.54 2.83 -14.18
CA HIS A 170 -6.86 3.64 -13.03
C HIS A 170 -6.71 5.11 -13.37
N SER A 171 -7.79 5.88 -13.24
CA SER A 171 -7.82 7.30 -13.64
C SER A 171 -7.10 8.23 -12.64
N ARG A 172 -6.21 7.73 -11.77
CA ARG A 172 -5.53 8.55 -10.75
C ARG A 172 -4.67 9.64 -11.41
N ASP A 173 -4.10 9.33 -12.58
CA ASP A 173 -3.16 10.21 -13.28
C ASP A 173 -3.72 10.82 -14.58
N ASN A 174 -5.03 10.75 -14.80
CA ASN A 174 -5.70 11.57 -15.82
C ASN A 174 -6.99 12.09 -15.21
N TYR A 175 -6.96 13.29 -14.65
CA TYR A 175 -8.13 14.15 -14.73
C TYR A 175 -8.23 14.61 -16.19
N PRO A 176 -9.12 14.08 -17.05
CA PRO A 176 -9.69 14.96 -18.02
C PRO A 176 -10.48 15.98 -17.20
N VAL A 177 -9.88 17.15 -17.00
CA VAL A 177 -10.71 18.35 -16.88
C VAL A 177 -11.57 18.32 -18.13
N VAL A 178 -12.82 17.90 -18.00
CA VAL A 178 -13.80 18.05 -19.08
C VAL A 178 -13.95 19.56 -19.22
N GLU A 179 -13.33 20.15 -20.24
CA GLU A 179 -13.56 21.56 -20.53
C GLU A 179 -15.06 21.77 -20.76
N GLY A 180 -15.75 22.27 -19.73
CA GLY A 180 -17.12 22.79 -19.85
C GLY A 180 -18.24 22.03 -19.15
N VAL A 181 -18.02 20.96 -18.37
CA VAL A 181 -19.03 20.41 -17.45
C VAL A 181 -18.60 20.67 -16.01
N TRP A 182 -19.32 21.55 -15.32
CA TRP A 182 -19.10 21.86 -13.91
C TRP A 182 -20.26 21.29 -13.09
N LEU A 183 -19.91 20.41 -12.16
CA LEU A 183 -20.79 19.82 -11.17
C LEU A 183 -20.47 20.44 -9.81
N ASN A 184 -21.48 20.84 -9.05
CA ASN A 184 -21.34 21.25 -7.66
C ASN A 184 -22.36 20.53 -6.79
N ILE A 185 -21.97 20.15 -5.59
CA ILE A 185 -22.84 19.59 -4.56
C ILE A 185 -22.60 20.37 -3.26
N SER A 186 -23.67 20.79 -2.60
CA SER A 186 -23.61 21.49 -1.32
C SER A 186 -24.75 21.09 -0.41
N VAL A 187 -24.57 21.25 0.90
CA VAL A 187 -25.67 21.18 1.86
C VAL A 187 -26.47 22.47 1.74
N SER A 188 -27.75 22.37 1.35
CA SER A 188 -28.63 23.53 1.25
C SER A 188 -29.42 23.75 2.53
N ARG A 189 -29.77 22.68 3.25
CA ARG A 189 -30.42 22.75 4.55
C ARG A 189 -30.09 21.54 5.42
N MET A 190 -29.92 21.77 6.72
CA MET A 190 -29.75 20.72 7.73
C MET A 190 -30.79 20.93 8.83
N ASP A 191 -31.62 19.91 9.07
CA ASP A 191 -32.60 19.88 10.16
C ASP A 191 -32.23 18.78 11.15
N TRP A 192 -31.64 19.19 12.28
CA TRP A 192 -31.17 18.26 13.31
C TRP A 192 -32.29 17.65 14.14
N ALA A 193 -33.43 18.33 14.26
CA ALA A 193 -34.57 17.84 15.04
C ALA A 193 -35.31 16.72 14.29
N GLU A 194 -35.48 16.89 12.98
CA GLU A 194 -36.08 15.88 12.10
C GLU A 194 -35.05 14.87 11.58
N LYS A 195 -33.76 15.09 11.86
CA LYS A 195 -32.63 14.34 11.30
C LYS A 195 -32.70 14.24 9.78
N ARG A 196 -32.95 15.37 9.14
CA ARG A 196 -33.13 15.48 7.70
C ARG A 196 -32.12 16.44 7.12
N VAL A 197 -31.54 16.09 5.98
CA VAL A 197 -30.63 16.96 5.25
C VAL A 197 -31.12 17.11 3.82
N GLU A 198 -30.94 18.31 3.31
CA GLU A 198 -31.20 18.67 1.92
C GLU A 198 -29.86 19.05 1.29
N ILE A 199 -29.55 18.41 0.17
CA ILE A 199 -28.39 18.71 -0.66
C ILE A 199 -28.85 19.33 -1.96
N SER A 200 -28.12 20.33 -2.45
CA SER A 200 -28.32 20.93 -3.76
C SER A 200 -27.24 20.45 -4.71
N ILE A 201 -27.64 20.01 -5.89
CA ILE A 201 -26.75 19.63 -6.99
C ILE A 201 -26.97 20.60 -8.12
N THR A 202 -25.87 21.18 -8.62
CA THR A 202 -25.91 22.16 -9.72
C THR A 202 -25.06 21.69 -10.88
N LEU A 203 -25.65 21.72 -12.08
CA LEU A 203 -25.01 21.44 -13.36
C LEU A 203 -25.04 22.68 -14.26
N ASN A 204 -23.97 22.93 -15.00
CA ASN A 204 -23.87 24.09 -15.90
C ASN A 204 -24.38 23.86 -17.34
N ARG A 205 -24.69 22.61 -17.76
CA ARG A 205 -25.16 22.21 -19.10
C ARG A 205 -26.10 21.01 -19.06
N GLU A 206 -26.65 20.60 -20.22
CA GLU A 206 -27.35 19.32 -20.44
C GLU A 206 -26.40 18.11 -20.23
N ALA A 207 -25.96 17.90 -19.00
CA ALA A 207 -25.25 16.71 -18.55
C ALA A 207 -26.21 15.87 -17.70
N ARG A 208 -25.99 14.56 -17.67
CA ARG A 208 -26.77 13.66 -16.80
C ARG A 208 -26.02 13.53 -15.48
N ALA A 209 -26.64 13.92 -14.36
CA ALA A 209 -26.08 13.58 -13.06
C ALA A 209 -26.75 12.33 -12.47
N VAL A 210 -25.92 11.46 -11.90
CA VAL A 210 -26.33 10.34 -11.06
C VAL A 210 -25.75 10.61 -9.68
N VAL A 211 -26.60 10.58 -8.65
CA VAL A 211 -26.16 10.75 -7.26
C VAL A 211 -26.12 9.37 -6.68
N SER A 212 -24.93 8.90 -6.34
CA SER A 212 -24.78 7.57 -5.80
C SER A 212 -24.03 7.62 -4.49
N TYR A 213 -24.44 6.71 -3.62
CA TYR A 213 -23.82 6.41 -2.35
C TYR A 213 -23.97 7.53 -1.32
N LEU A 214 -25.03 7.39 -0.51
CA LEU A 214 -25.06 7.94 0.82
C LEU A 214 -24.54 6.88 1.79
N PHE A 215 -23.25 6.90 2.12
CA PHE A 215 -22.75 6.00 3.15
C PHE A 215 -23.09 6.56 4.53
N ASN A 216 -23.84 5.84 5.35
CA ASN A 216 -23.47 5.78 6.77
C ASN A 216 -22.23 4.86 6.83
N TYR A 217 -21.34 5.02 7.80
CA TYR A 217 -20.14 4.19 8.06
C TYR A 217 -20.42 2.67 8.24
N THR A 218 -21.60 2.18 7.86
CA THR A 218 -22.17 0.84 8.05
C THR A 218 -22.75 0.23 6.76
N TYR A 219 -22.37 0.70 5.56
CA TYR A 219 -22.76 0.09 4.26
C TYR A 219 -24.26 -0.26 4.15
N ARG A 220 -25.14 0.60 4.66
CA ARG A 220 -26.56 0.52 4.33
C ARG A 220 -26.89 1.56 3.27
N GLU A 221 -27.44 1.06 2.18
CA GLU A 221 -28.06 1.84 1.11
C GLU A 221 -29.20 2.68 1.70
N VAL A 222 -29.09 4.01 1.65
CA VAL A 222 -30.15 4.92 2.11
C VAL A 222 -30.90 5.57 0.93
N TYR A 223 -30.27 5.67 -0.23
CA TYR A 223 -30.89 6.27 -1.41
C TYR A 223 -30.12 5.90 -2.69
N ASP A 224 -30.76 5.13 -3.58
CA ASP A 224 -30.39 5.05 -4.99
C ASP A 224 -31.45 5.80 -5.79
N SER A 225 -31.02 6.74 -6.61
CA SER A 225 -31.90 7.32 -7.60
C SER A 225 -31.13 7.39 -8.90
N GLU A 226 -31.43 6.48 -9.80
CA GLU A 226 -31.18 6.60 -11.25
C GLU A 226 -31.99 7.75 -11.87
N THR A 227 -32.25 8.84 -11.13
CA THR A 227 -33.06 9.94 -11.64
C THR A 227 -32.18 10.87 -12.44
N GLU A 228 -32.42 10.95 -13.75
CA GLU A 228 -31.81 11.96 -14.60
C GLU A 228 -32.08 13.37 -14.05
N ILE A 229 -31.02 14.16 -13.88
CA ILE A 229 -31.09 15.53 -13.37
C ILE A 229 -30.64 16.49 -14.47
N TYR A 230 -31.42 17.55 -14.70
CA TYR A 230 -31.05 18.70 -15.53
C TYR A 230 -31.13 19.97 -14.68
N GLY A 231 -30.07 20.79 -14.69
CA GLY A 231 -30.01 22.06 -13.95
C GLY A 231 -29.73 21.91 -12.44
N VAL A 232 -30.46 22.65 -11.61
CA VAL A 232 -30.35 22.58 -10.13
C VAL A 232 -31.41 21.63 -9.59
N LYS A 233 -31.00 20.67 -8.75
CA LYS A 233 -31.92 19.78 -8.05
C LYS A 233 -31.58 19.65 -6.59
N ASN A 234 -32.61 19.68 -5.77
CA ASN A 234 -32.50 19.40 -4.35
C ASN A 234 -32.91 17.96 -4.07
N ILE A 235 -32.12 17.27 -3.26
CA ILE A 235 -32.41 15.92 -2.79
C ILE A 235 -32.48 15.98 -1.27
N SER A 236 -33.55 15.42 -0.71
CA SER A 236 -33.75 15.30 0.73
C SER A 236 -33.60 13.84 1.15
N PHE A 237 -32.89 13.60 2.24
CA PHE A 237 -32.86 12.29 2.89
C PHE A 237 -32.77 12.42 4.41
N ASN A 238 -33.20 11.38 5.11
CA ASN A 238 -33.08 11.30 6.56
C ASN A 238 -31.72 10.67 6.91
N PHE A 239 -31.02 11.26 7.87
CA PHE A 239 -29.74 10.78 8.36
C PHE A 239 -29.86 10.19 9.77
N GLN A 240 -29.01 9.23 10.08
CA GLN A 240 -28.68 8.84 11.46
C GLN A 240 -27.40 9.55 11.91
N THR A 241 -27.10 9.54 13.21
CA THR A 241 -25.84 10.08 13.71
C THR A 241 -24.67 9.28 13.12
N GLY A 242 -23.74 9.95 12.44
CA GLY A 242 -22.60 9.30 11.79
C GLY A 242 -21.89 10.22 10.80
N ASN A 243 -20.86 9.70 10.16
CA ASN A 243 -20.20 10.39 9.06
C ASN A 243 -20.75 9.88 7.74
N TYR A 244 -21.01 10.81 6.83
CA TYR A 244 -21.53 10.55 5.50
C TYR A 244 -20.57 11.04 4.45
N ARG A 245 -20.47 10.26 3.38
CA ARG A 245 -19.86 10.67 2.12
C ARG A 245 -20.92 10.58 1.05
N ILE A 246 -21.09 11.66 0.31
CA ILE A 246 -22.08 11.79 -0.77
C ILE A 246 -21.30 12.02 -2.05
N ILE A 247 -21.52 11.20 -3.07
CA ILE A 247 -20.83 11.31 -4.36
C ILE A 247 -21.86 11.64 -5.44
N ALA A 248 -21.67 12.76 -6.11
CA ALA A 248 -22.42 13.10 -7.32
C ALA A 248 -21.53 12.84 -8.52
N TYR A 249 -22.07 12.14 -9.52
CA TYR A 249 -21.45 11.91 -10.82
C TYR A 249 -22.17 12.77 -11.85
N ALA A 250 -21.44 13.30 -12.82
CA ALA A 250 -21.96 13.88 -14.05
C ALA A 250 -21.37 13.11 -15.23
N VAL A 251 -22.24 12.65 -16.14
CA VAL A 251 -21.87 11.93 -17.36
C VAL A 251 -22.25 12.81 -18.55
N SER A 252 -21.27 13.08 -19.40
CA SER A 252 -21.43 13.82 -20.64
C SER A 252 -21.93 12.92 -21.79
N LYS A 253 -22.44 13.52 -22.87
CA LYS A 253 -22.95 12.80 -24.07
C LYS A 253 -21.88 11.94 -24.76
N ASP A 254 -20.60 12.29 -24.61
CA ASP A 254 -19.46 11.53 -25.14
C ASP A 254 -18.99 10.37 -24.22
N GLY A 255 -19.67 10.16 -23.09
CA GLY A 255 -19.33 9.13 -22.11
C GLY A 255 -18.26 9.56 -21.10
N SER A 256 -17.72 10.79 -21.19
CA SER A 256 -16.83 11.32 -20.16
C SER A 256 -17.56 11.55 -18.83
N THR A 257 -16.86 11.32 -17.71
CA THR A 257 -17.43 11.44 -16.38
C THR A 257 -16.67 12.47 -15.54
N SER A 258 -17.42 13.23 -14.74
CA SER A 258 -16.90 14.08 -13.66
C SER A 258 -17.59 13.70 -12.36
N HIS A 259 -16.95 13.90 -11.21
CA HIS A 259 -17.58 13.66 -9.92
C HIS A 259 -17.19 14.72 -8.90
N VAL A 260 -18.04 14.92 -7.90
CA VAL A 260 -17.76 15.73 -6.71
C VAL A 260 -18.21 14.98 -5.48
N THR A 261 -17.41 15.07 -4.42
CA THR A 261 -17.65 14.44 -3.14
C THR A 261 -17.96 15.49 -2.08
N LEU A 262 -19.01 15.24 -1.29
CA LEU A 262 -19.35 16.03 -0.10
C LEU A 262 -19.23 15.14 1.15
N GLY A 263 -18.39 15.56 2.09
CA GLY A 263 -18.35 15.00 3.44
C GLY A 263 -19.38 15.68 4.33
N LEU A 264 -20.17 14.90 5.07
CA LEU A 264 -21.15 15.39 6.02
C LEU A 264 -21.00 14.65 7.35
N ASN A 265 -20.55 15.34 8.40
CA ASN A 265 -20.48 14.80 9.75
C ASN A 265 -21.76 15.17 10.51
N THR A 266 -22.51 14.16 10.96
CA THR A 266 -23.75 14.33 11.75
C THR A 266 -23.60 13.87 13.21
N THR A 267 -22.38 13.53 13.62
CA THR A 267 -21.97 13.40 15.02
C THR A 267 -21.52 14.78 15.52
N MET A 268 -22.42 15.57 16.12
CA MET A 268 -21.98 16.74 16.90
C MET A 268 -21.20 16.28 18.14
N THR A 269 -19.91 16.05 17.98
CA THR A 269 -18.83 16.06 18.98
C THR A 269 -17.52 16.09 18.18
N GLU A 270 -16.58 16.97 18.54
CA GLU A 270 -15.21 16.90 17.99
C GLU A 270 -14.72 15.44 18.08
N PRO A 271 -14.20 14.84 17.00
CA PRO A 271 -13.68 13.48 17.08
C PRO A 271 -12.57 13.45 18.12
N ALA A 272 -12.65 12.53 19.08
CA ALA A 272 -11.58 12.33 20.05
C ALA A 272 -10.27 12.05 19.29
N GLU A 273 -9.24 12.87 19.53
CA GLU A 273 -7.93 12.71 18.90
C GLU A 273 -7.37 11.33 19.24
N VAL A 274 -7.03 10.53 18.23
CA VAL A 274 -6.43 9.21 18.45
C VAL A 274 -4.91 9.34 18.48
N ALA A 275 -4.40 9.52 19.70
CA ALA A 275 -2.98 9.72 19.96
C ALA A 275 -2.23 8.43 20.34
N THR A 276 -2.92 7.43 20.91
CA THR A 276 -2.30 6.20 21.42
C THR A 276 -2.97 4.93 20.89
N ILE A 277 -2.24 3.81 20.93
CA ILE A 277 -2.79 2.48 20.60
C ILE A 277 -4.03 2.18 21.45
N ARG A 278 -4.05 2.60 22.73
CA ARG A 278 -5.23 2.52 23.59
C ARG A 278 -6.43 3.27 23.02
N ASP A 279 -6.23 4.50 22.54
CA ASP A 279 -7.31 5.32 22.00
C ASP A 279 -7.86 4.66 20.74
N PHE A 280 -6.97 4.21 19.85
CA PHE A 280 -7.33 3.51 18.62
C PHE A 280 -8.20 2.27 18.89
N LEU A 281 -7.78 1.42 19.84
CA LEU A 281 -8.49 0.18 20.19
C LEU A 281 -9.80 0.39 20.96
N ARG A 282 -9.99 1.56 21.58
CA ARG A 282 -11.19 1.89 22.36
C ARG A 282 -12.20 2.72 21.58
N HIS A 283 -11.78 3.32 20.47
CA HIS A 283 -12.62 4.23 19.71
C HIS A 283 -13.83 3.47 19.12
N PRO A 284 -15.05 4.04 19.15
CA PRO A 284 -16.30 3.36 18.79
C PRO A 284 -16.51 3.13 17.27
N TRP A 285 -15.48 3.29 16.45
CA TRP A 285 -15.59 3.14 15.00
C TRP A 285 -15.51 1.67 14.56
N LEU A 286 -16.02 1.38 13.36
CA LEU A 286 -15.83 0.09 12.71
C LEU A 286 -14.36 -0.07 12.32
N LEU A 287 -13.76 -1.22 12.67
CA LEU A 287 -12.34 -1.48 12.45
C LEU A 287 -12.13 -2.53 11.36
N THR A 288 -11.20 -2.26 10.43
CA THR A 288 -10.76 -3.24 9.43
C THR A 288 -9.49 -3.94 9.90
N ILE A 289 -9.34 -5.24 9.62
CA ILE A 289 -8.09 -5.98 9.88
C ILE A 289 -7.60 -6.57 8.57
N TYR A 290 -6.37 -6.26 8.19
CA TYR A 290 -5.71 -6.77 6.99
C TYR A 290 -4.55 -7.69 7.39
N SER A 291 -4.59 -8.93 6.91
CA SER A 291 -3.51 -9.91 7.07
C SER A 291 -3.33 -10.65 5.74
N PRO A 292 -2.21 -10.43 5.02
CA PRO A 292 -2.02 -10.95 3.66
C PRO A 292 -1.46 -12.38 3.61
N SER A 293 -1.05 -12.94 4.75
CA SER A 293 -0.36 -14.23 4.81
C SER A 293 -1.03 -15.19 5.80
N LYS A 294 -1.17 -16.46 5.39
CA LYS A 294 -1.55 -17.56 6.29
C LYS A 294 -0.58 -17.71 7.48
N GLY A 295 0.65 -17.21 7.35
CA GLY A 295 1.63 -17.19 8.43
C GLY A 295 1.11 -16.47 9.68
N ASP A 296 0.34 -15.38 9.50
CA ASP A 296 -0.19 -14.53 10.58
C ASP A 296 -1.64 -14.85 10.94
N GLU A 297 -2.18 -16.00 10.49
CA GLU A 297 -3.58 -16.41 10.73
C GLU A 297 -3.93 -16.46 12.22
N GLN A 298 -2.99 -16.88 13.07
CA GLN A 298 -3.21 -16.91 14.52
C GLN A 298 -3.37 -15.50 15.10
N ALA A 299 -2.56 -14.54 14.63
CA ALA A 299 -2.67 -13.14 15.06
C ALA A 299 -4.00 -12.56 14.61
N LEU A 300 -4.40 -12.82 13.35
CA LEU A 300 -5.69 -12.42 12.79
C LEU A 300 -6.85 -12.96 13.63
N ASN A 301 -6.88 -14.27 13.90
CA ASN A 301 -7.94 -14.90 14.67
C ASN A 301 -8.02 -14.36 16.12
N LEU A 302 -6.87 -14.11 16.74
CA LEU A 302 -6.82 -13.50 18.07
C LEU A 302 -7.41 -12.08 18.05
N THR A 303 -7.02 -11.23 17.09
CA THR A 303 -7.58 -9.88 16.95
C THR A 303 -9.08 -9.92 16.74
N LEU A 304 -9.56 -10.79 15.83
CA LEU A 304 -10.99 -10.96 15.53
C LEU A 304 -11.81 -11.39 16.76
N SER A 305 -11.22 -12.18 17.67
CA SER A 305 -11.92 -12.67 18.86
C SER A 305 -12.09 -11.62 19.97
N ARG A 306 -11.26 -10.57 19.99
CA ARG A 306 -11.17 -9.62 21.12
C ARG A 306 -11.59 -8.20 20.79
N VAL A 307 -11.52 -7.79 19.52
CA VAL A 307 -11.95 -6.46 19.09
C VAL A 307 -13.42 -6.52 18.65
N LYS A 308 -14.31 -5.82 19.35
CA LYS A 308 -15.75 -5.78 19.01
C LYS A 308 -16.02 -4.73 17.94
N GLY A 309 -16.91 -5.05 16.98
CA GLY A 309 -17.29 -4.15 15.87
C GLY A 309 -16.79 -4.62 14.51
N ILE A 310 -16.88 -5.93 14.23
CA ILE A 310 -16.33 -6.54 13.02
C ILE A 310 -17.47 -6.94 12.08
N GLU A 311 -17.52 -6.34 10.89
CA GLU A 311 -17.89 -7.09 9.69
C GLU A 311 -16.60 -7.40 8.93
N LYS A 312 -16.31 -8.69 8.84
CA LYS A 312 -15.20 -9.26 8.09
C LYS A 312 -15.44 -9.01 6.60
N ILE A 313 -14.48 -8.45 5.87
CA ILE A 313 -14.41 -8.67 4.43
C ILE A 313 -12.97 -8.93 4.02
N TRP A 314 -12.76 -10.08 3.37
CA TRP A 314 -11.58 -10.35 2.56
C TRP A 314 -11.60 -9.38 1.36
N GLY A 315 -10.61 -8.49 1.28
CA GLY A 315 -10.56 -7.44 0.25
C GLY A 315 -9.43 -6.44 0.53
N PRO A 316 -9.28 -5.40 -0.30
CA PRO A 316 -8.22 -4.40 -0.12
C PRO A 316 -8.34 -3.69 1.23
N ALA A 317 -7.23 -3.11 1.73
CA ALA A 317 -7.23 -2.32 2.96
C ALA A 317 -8.38 -1.30 2.90
N GLY A 318 -9.40 -1.48 3.74
CA GLY A 318 -10.65 -0.72 3.68
C GLY A 318 -10.48 0.79 3.93
N GLU A 319 -11.57 1.53 3.75
CA GLU A 319 -11.68 2.92 4.21
C GLU A 319 -11.97 2.94 5.71
N GLY A 320 -11.36 3.89 6.44
CA GLY A 320 -11.46 3.98 7.89
C GLY A 320 -10.31 3.28 8.63
N PRO A 321 -10.38 3.18 9.96
CA PRO A 321 -9.30 2.65 10.78
C PRO A 321 -8.93 1.20 10.42
N VAL A 322 -7.64 0.91 10.28
CA VAL A 322 -7.14 -0.42 9.85
C VAL A 322 -6.07 -0.94 10.80
N ILE A 323 -6.15 -2.23 11.17
CA ILE A 323 -5.02 -2.99 11.72
C ILE A 323 -4.34 -3.73 10.57
N PHE A 324 -3.07 -3.45 10.31
CA PHE A 324 -2.23 -4.19 9.39
C PHE A 324 -1.41 -5.22 10.16
N LEU A 325 -1.54 -6.50 9.79
CA LEU A 325 -0.80 -7.60 10.40
C LEU A 325 0.25 -8.15 9.43
N GLY A 326 1.43 -8.45 9.95
CA GLY A 326 2.51 -9.12 9.23
C GLY A 326 3.55 -8.14 8.67
N GLY A 327 4.81 -8.57 8.67
CA GLY A 327 5.96 -7.77 8.26
C GLY A 327 6.09 -7.55 6.74
N PRO A 328 7.11 -6.80 6.29
CA PRO A 328 7.16 -6.22 4.94
C PRO A 328 7.45 -7.22 3.81
N LEU A 329 7.81 -8.47 4.15
CA LEU A 329 7.92 -9.55 3.17
C LEU A 329 6.55 -10.04 2.69
N VAL A 330 5.53 -9.93 3.55
CA VAL A 330 4.18 -10.43 3.25
C VAL A 330 3.16 -9.29 3.16
N ASN A 331 3.42 -8.14 3.79
CA ASN A 331 2.51 -7.01 3.85
C ASN A 331 3.11 -5.76 3.19
N VAL A 332 2.61 -5.44 2.00
CA VAL A 332 3.06 -4.28 1.21
C VAL A 332 2.77 -2.93 1.90
N TYR A 333 1.68 -2.83 2.66
CA TYR A 333 1.33 -1.60 3.37
C TYR A 333 2.28 -1.34 4.53
N SER A 334 2.68 -2.41 5.23
CA SER A 334 3.66 -2.29 6.31
C SER A 334 4.99 -1.76 5.78
N LYS A 335 5.45 -2.24 4.61
CA LYS A 335 6.64 -1.71 3.92
C LYS A 335 6.53 -0.22 3.59
N LEU A 336 5.38 0.23 3.10
CA LEU A 336 5.13 1.64 2.75
C LEU A 336 5.21 2.55 3.99
N TYR A 337 4.55 2.16 5.08
CA TYR A 337 4.49 2.98 6.29
C TYR A 337 5.79 2.97 7.08
N ASN A 338 6.47 1.82 7.11
CA ASN A 338 7.77 1.63 7.75
C ASN A 338 8.78 2.71 7.33
N GLN A 339 8.89 2.97 6.02
CA GLN A 339 9.78 3.99 5.49
C GLN A 339 9.43 5.40 6.01
N ARG A 340 8.15 5.70 6.18
CA ARG A 340 7.67 7.02 6.64
C ARG A 340 7.89 7.24 8.13
N VAL A 341 7.90 6.17 8.93
CA VAL A 341 8.09 6.25 10.39
C VAL A 341 9.49 5.84 10.85
N GLY A 342 10.43 5.54 9.94
CA GLY A 342 11.79 5.14 10.30
C GLY A 342 11.87 3.80 11.02
N VAL A 343 10.98 2.86 10.64
CA VAL A 343 11.04 1.44 11.00
C VAL A 343 11.61 0.71 9.78
N HIS A 344 12.56 -0.19 9.98
CA HIS A 344 13.22 -0.91 8.90
C HIS A 344 13.34 -2.39 9.25
N PHE A 345 12.97 -3.26 8.32
CA PHE A 345 13.28 -4.68 8.39
C PHE A 345 14.30 -5.01 7.30
N ASN A 346 15.47 -5.48 7.72
CA ASN A 346 16.53 -5.94 6.83
C ASN A 346 16.67 -7.45 6.92
N VAL A 347 16.60 -8.13 5.77
CA VAL A 347 16.69 -9.58 5.69
C VAL A 347 17.93 -9.97 4.92
N THR A 348 18.84 -10.68 5.57
CA THR A 348 19.99 -11.32 4.92
C THR A 348 19.67 -12.79 4.77
N TYR A 349 20.03 -13.39 3.63
CA TYR A 349 19.84 -14.82 3.37
C TYR A 349 21.20 -15.54 3.42
N LYS A 350 21.19 -16.78 3.93
CA LYS A 350 22.37 -17.69 4.07
C LYS A 350 23.49 -17.16 5.00
N PRO A 351 23.32 -17.20 6.34
CA PRO A 351 22.14 -17.66 7.08
C PRO A 351 21.02 -16.62 7.09
N THR A 352 19.77 -17.04 7.30
CA THR A 352 18.66 -16.08 7.37
C THR A 352 18.74 -15.29 8.66
N ILE A 353 18.89 -13.97 8.54
CA ILE A 353 18.94 -13.02 9.64
C ILE A 353 17.94 -11.91 9.33
N ILE A 354 17.03 -11.65 10.26
CA ILE A 354 16.04 -10.59 10.18
C ILE A 354 16.37 -9.57 11.25
N MET A 355 16.67 -8.35 10.82
CA MET A 355 16.95 -7.22 11.71
C MET A 355 15.76 -6.26 11.66
N LEU A 356 15.15 -6.02 12.82
CA LEU A 356 14.21 -4.93 13.06
C LEU A 356 14.99 -3.73 13.59
N GLU A 357 14.93 -2.62 12.89
CA GLU A 357 15.57 -1.37 13.26
C GLU A 357 14.53 -0.25 13.36
N THR A 358 14.68 0.59 14.36
CA THR A 358 13.91 1.81 14.59
C THR A 358 14.88 2.95 14.86
N LYS A 359 14.42 4.20 14.85
CA LYS A 359 15.28 5.37 15.17
C LYS A 359 15.99 5.30 16.53
N ILE A 360 15.53 4.43 17.44
CA ILE A 360 15.95 4.38 18.85
C ILE A 360 16.44 3.01 19.30
N GLY A 361 16.52 2.01 18.40
CA GLY A 361 17.02 0.68 18.71
C GLY A 361 16.98 -0.28 17.53
N ALA A 362 17.80 -1.32 17.59
CA ALA A 362 17.85 -2.39 16.60
C ALA A 362 17.94 -3.76 17.28
N TRP A 363 17.19 -4.73 16.76
CA TRP A 363 17.07 -6.09 17.28
C TRP A 363 17.12 -7.10 16.16
N THR A 364 17.67 -8.28 16.42
CA THR A 364 17.97 -9.27 15.37
C THR A 364 17.51 -10.67 15.76
N VAL A 365 16.85 -11.34 14.82
CA VAL A 365 16.49 -12.75 14.89
C VAL A 365 17.28 -13.51 13.82
N ASN A 366 18.00 -14.55 14.22
CA ASN A 366 18.61 -15.51 13.29
C ASN A 366 17.68 -16.70 13.10
N SER A 367 17.74 -17.37 11.95
CA SER A 367 17.11 -18.66 11.67
C SER A 367 17.20 -19.70 12.80
N THR A 368 18.27 -19.71 13.59
CA THR A 368 18.43 -20.59 14.77
C THR A 368 17.49 -20.25 15.95
N HIS A 369 16.92 -19.05 15.96
CA HIS A 369 15.98 -18.56 16.97
C HIS A 369 14.52 -18.79 16.58
N TYR A 370 14.24 -19.28 15.36
CA TYR A 370 12.87 -19.44 14.89
C TYR A 370 12.07 -20.40 15.78
N GLY A 371 10.90 -19.93 16.24
CA GLY A 371 10.06 -20.65 17.20
C GLY A 371 10.66 -20.75 18.61
N ARG A 372 11.65 -19.90 18.94
CA ARG A 372 12.23 -19.79 20.29
C ARG A 372 12.30 -18.35 20.79
N MET A 373 12.56 -17.40 19.90
CA MET A 373 12.61 -15.98 20.23
C MET A 373 12.25 -15.16 19.00
N ASP A 374 11.56 -14.06 19.21
CA ASP A 374 11.18 -13.14 18.15
C ASP A 374 11.10 -11.70 18.66
N TYR A 375 11.19 -10.75 17.74
CA TYR A 375 10.96 -9.33 17.98
C TYR A 375 9.84 -8.83 17.09
N ALA A 376 9.08 -7.87 17.60
CA ALA A 376 7.99 -7.27 16.85
C ALA A 376 7.76 -5.82 17.24
N VAL A 377 7.21 -5.04 16.32
CA VAL A 377 6.86 -3.64 16.49
C VAL A 377 5.39 -3.44 16.21
N ALA A 378 4.75 -2.55 16.97
CA ALA A 378 3.46 -1.98 16.62
C ALA A 378 3.51 -0.46 16.69
N TYR A 379 2.88 0.21 15.72
CA TYR A 379 2.82 1.67 15.71
C TYR A 379 1.56 2.21 15.05
N LEU A 380 1.16 3.41 15.45
CA LEU A 380 0.12 4.19 14.78
C LEU A 380 0.70 4.99 13.61
N TYR A 381 -0.07 5.08 12.53
CA TYR A 381 0.22 5.92 11.38
C TYR A 381 -1.03 6.66 10.90
N ASN A 382 -0.97 7.99 10.81
CA ASN A 382 -2.03 8.79 10.21
C ASN A 382 -1.80 8.89 8.70
N ASP A 383 -2.63 8.18 7.94
CA ASP A 383 -2.61 8.15 6.48
C ASP A 383 -3.60 9.20 5.96
N GLU A 384 -3.14 10.45 5.94
CA GLU A 384 -3.94 11.61 5.51
C GLU A 384 -4.40 11.48 4.05
N GLU A 385 -3.53 10.93 3.18
CA GLU A 385 -3.81 10.68 1.76
C GLU A 385 -5.07 9.82 1.57
N ASN A 386 -5.24 8.80 2.42
CA ASN A 386 -6.39 7.90 2.38
C ASN A 386 -7.41 8.19 3.49
N SER A 387 -7.27 9.31 4.21
CA SER A 387 -8.16 9.73 5.30
C SER A 387 -8.42 8.62 6.34
N ARG A 388 -7.36 7.93 6.78
CA ARG A 388 -7.47 6.82 7.75
C ARG A 388 -6.35 6.82 8.78
N ILE A 389 -6.62 6.21 9.93
CA ILE A 389 -5.61 5.90 10.93
C ILE A 389 -5.29 4.40 10.89
N CYS A 390 -4.00 4.07 10.90
CA CYS A 390 -3.50 2.71 10.77
C CYS A 390 -2.83 2.29 12.07
N LEU A 391 -3.10 1.08 12.54
CA LEU A 391 -2.28 0.38 13.53
C LEU A 391 -1.52 -0.73 12.79
N VAL A 392 -0.22 -0.55 12.61
CA VAL A 392 0.64 -1.50 11.92
C VAL A 392 1.30 -2.40 12.96
N VAL A 393 1.26 -3.72 12.76
CA VAL A 393 1.81 -4.71 13.70
C VAL A 393 2.62 -5.78 12.96
N GLU A 394 3.91 -5.86 13.26
CA GLU A 394 4.88 -6.60 12.45
C GLU A 394 5.88 -7.34 13.33
N GLY A 395 5.96 -8.67 13.19
CA GLY A 395 7.05 -9.47 13.74
C GLY A 395 8.15 -9.76 12.71
N CYS A 396 9.36 -10.09 13.18
CA CYS A 396 10.38 -10.67 12.31
C CYS A 396 9.91 -12.03 11.76
N THR A 397 9.14 -12.79 12.55
CA THR A 397 8.35 -13.94 12.07
C THR A 397 6.91 -13.85 12.55
N ARG A 398 6.08 -14.84 12.18
CA ARG A 398 4.70 -14.96 12.66
C ARG A 398 4.55 -14.98 14.19
N TYR A 399 5.57 -15.47 14.91
CA TYR A 399 5.54 -15.55 16.37
C TYR A 399 5.59 -14.15 16.99
N GLY A 400 6.43 -13.27 16.44
CA GLY A 400 6.50 -11.87 16.82
C GLY A 400 5.20 -11.13 16.55
N THR A 401 4.60 -11.30 15.37
CA THR A 401 3.31 -10.67 15.04
C THR A 401 2.24 -11.07 16.05
N LEU A 402 2.14 -12.38 16.36
CA LEU A 402 1.18 -12.92 17.34
C LEU A 402 1.46 -12.41 18.76
N ALA A 403 2.72 -12.37 19.19
CA ALA A 403 3.13 -11.86 20.50
C ALA A 403 2.77 -10.38 20.67
N CYS A 404 3.06 -9.56 19.66
CA CYS A 404 2.74 -8.14 19.70
C CYS A 404 1.23 -7.91 19.76
N ILE A 405 0.45 -8.62 18.94
CA ILE A 405 -1.02 -8.55 19.01
C ILE A 405 -1.56 -8.98 20.38
N SER A 406 -1.06 -10.09 20.94
CA SER A 406 -1.49 -10.51 22.28
C SER A 406 -1.24 -9.42 23.31
N TYR A 407 -0.02 -8.87 23.32
CA TYR A 407 0.38 -7.83 24.24
C TYR A 407 -0.48 -6.56 24.13
N ILE A 408 -0.66 -5.99 22.93
CA ILE A 408 -1.39 -4.72 22.79
C ILE A 408 -2.88 -4.86 23.10
N LEU A 409 -3.47 -6.04 22.89
CA LEU A 409 -4.88 -6.31 23.20
C LEU A 409 -5.11 -6.47 24.71
N ASP A 410 -4.14 -7.05 25.43
CA ASP A 410 -4.17 -7.22 26.88
C ASP A 410 -3.86 -5.90 27.61
N GLU A 411 -2.72 -5.29 27.31
CA GLU A 411 -2.20 -4.14 28.06
C GLU A 411 -2.80 -2.80 27.60
N LYS A 412 -3.23 -2.71 26.33
CA LYS A 412 -3.77 -1.49 25.70
C LYS A 412 -2.86 -0.30 25.99
N PRO A 413 -1.63 -0.27 25.46
CA PRO A 413 -0.61 0.67 25.90
C PRO A 413 -0.97 2.12 25.52
N ARG A 414 -0.58 3.10 26.37
CA ARG A 414 -0.78 4.54 26.14
C ARG A 414 0.37 5.16 25.34
N VAL A 415 0.87 4.45 24.34
CA VAL A 415 1.94 4.92 23.46
C VAL A 415 1.53 4.81 22.00
N CYS A 416 2.27 5.48 21.12
CA CYS A 416 2.04 5.44 19.66
C CYS A 416 2.94 4.43 18.95
N LEU A 417 4.04 4.00 19.56
CA LEU A 417 4.92 2.94 19.09
C LEU A 417 5.36 2.06 20.26
N ILE A 418 5.40 0.75 20.03
CA ILE A 418 5.93 -0.25 20.97
C ILE A 418 6.75 -1.30 20.23
N VAL A 419 7.82 -1.78 20.86
CA VAL A 419 8.56 -2.97 20.45
C VAL A 419 8.49 -4.00 21.56
N VAL A 420 8.18 -5.24 21.21
CA VAL A 420 8.12 -6.38 22.12
C VAL A 420 9.14 -7.43 21.76
N LYS A 421 9.58 -8.19 22.76
CA LYS A 421 10.33 -9.43 22.63
C LYS A 421 9.43 -10.58 23.08
N TRP A 422 9.45 -11.68 22.34
CA TRP A 422 8.89 -12.96 22.80
C TRP A 422 10.00 -14.00 22.94
N GLU A 423 9.94 -14.84 23.98
CA GLU A 423 10.87 -15.94 24.19
C GLU A 423 10.14 -17.20 24.71
N ASP A 424 10.26 -18.33 24.01
CA ASP A 424 9.65 -19.63 24.35
C ASP A 424 10.37 -20.28 25.56
N ILE A 425 10.10 -19.78 26.76
CA ILE A 425 10.72 -20.21 28.01
C ILE A 425 10.29 -21.64 28.35
N ASN A 426 9.02 -21.95 28.14
CA ASN A 426 8.45 -23.26 28.50
C ASN A 426 8.68 -24.34 27.42
N ARG A 427 9.23 -23.97 26.25
CA ARG A 427 9.59 -24.84 25.13
C ARG A 427 8.39 -25.52 24.46
N ASN A 428 7.22 -24.91 24.52
CA ASN A 428 6.00 -25.42 23.90
C ASN A 428 5.79 -24.92 22.45
N ARG A 429 6.63 -23.98 21.98
CA ARG A 429 6.56 -23.32 20.67
C ARG A 429 5.25 -22.59 20.40
N LYS A 430 4.63 -22.06 21.45
CA LYS A 430 3.44 -21.21 21.39
C LYS A 430 3.77 -19.86 22.00
N VAL A 431 3.02 -18.86 21.59
CA VAL A 431 3.10 -17.53 22.19
C VAL A 431 2.22 -17.52 23.43
N ASP A 432 2.83 -17.53 24.61
CA ASP A 432 2.13 -17.37 25.86
C ASP A 432 2.26 -15.92 26.37
N PRO A 433 1.18 -15.26 26.86
CA PRO A 433 1.24 -13.84 27.24
C PRO A 433 2.32 -13.47 28.26
N PHE A 434 2.65 -14.37 29.18
CA PHE A 434 3.68 -14.15 30.20
C PHE A 434 5.12 -14.21 29.64
N GLU A 435 5.30 -14.67 28.40
CA GLU A 435 6.58 -14.77 27.69
C GLU A 435 6.84 -13.55 26.79
N VAL A 436 5.95 -12.55 26.80
CA VAL A 436 6.06 -11.35 25.99
C VAL A 436 6.48 -10.17 26.88
N GLU A 437 7.60 -9.55 26.52
CA GLU A 437 8.20 -8.42 27.23
C GLU A 437 8.14 -7.16 26.35
N GLU A 438 7.67 -6.04 26.92
CA GLU A 438 7.86 -4.72 26.31
C GLU A 438 9.32 -4.31 26.48
N ILE A 439 10.01 -4.08 25.37
CA ILE A 439 11.43 -3.67 25.37
C ILE A 439 11.62 -2.22 24.93
N LEU A 440 10.60 -1.62 24.30
CA LEU A 440 10.60 -0.21 23.93
C LEU A 440 9.16 0.32 23.83
N ALA A 441 8.92 1.53 24.34
CA ALA A 441 7.67 2.25 24.17
C ALA A 441 7.91 3.76 23.99
N SER A 442 7.16 4.41 23.08
CA SER A 442 7.32 5.85 22.78
C SER A 442 5.99 6.61 22.80
N GLU A 443 5.90 7.60 23.69
CA GLU A 443 4.77 8.54 23.80
C GLU A 443 4.81 9.66 22.76
N LYS A 444 5.99 9.98 22.21
CA LYS A 444 6.13 11.13 21.30
C LYS A 444 5.86 10.77 19.84
N SER A 445 5.05 11.60 19.21
CA SER A 445 4.88 11.78 17.76
C SER A 445 6.17 12.18 17.01
N THR A 446 7.36 12.09 17.61
CA THR A 446 8.66 12.44 16.99
C THR A 446 9.08 11.53 15.82
N LEU A 447 8.26 10.55 15.44
CA LEU A 447 8.34 9.90 14.13
C LEU A 447 7.71 10.75 13.01
N PHE A 448 6.78 11.64 13.36
CA PHE A 448 5.99 12.51 12.48
C PHE A 448 6.54 13.93 12.31
N SER A 449 7.69 14.28 12.89
CA SER A 449 8.26 15.63 12.69
C SER A 449 9.22 15.69 11.50
N LEU A 450 8.79 16.45 10.48
CA LEU A 450 9.50 17.07 9.35
C LEU A 450 9.56 16.30 8.01
N ALA A 451 8.45 16.32 7.29
CA ALA A 451 8.48 16.66 5.85
C ALA A 451 7.73 17.99 5.66
N HIS A 452 8.32 19.09 6.15
CA HIS A 452 7.93 20.40 5.65
C HIS A 452 8.43 20.52 4.22
N PHE A 453 7.49 20.55 3.28
CA PHE A 453 7.64 21.31 2.05
C PHE A 453 7.95 22.76 2.44
N THR A 454 9.17 23.21 2.15
CA THR A 454 9.42 24.62 1.86
C THR A 454 10.16 24.66 0.54
N ASP A 455 9.55 25.37 -0.41
CA ASP A 455 10.08 25.71 -1.72
C ASP A 455 11.56 26.09 -1.68
N GLN A 456 12.35 25.44 -2.54
CA GLN A 456 13.40 26.07 -3.36
C GLN A 456 13.53 25.34 -4.70
#